data_AF-A0A931SUH3-F1
#
_entry.id   AF-A0A931SUH3-F1
#
_cell.length_a   1.000
_cell.length_b   1.000
_cell.length_c   1.000
_cell.angle_alpha   90.00
_cell.angle_beta   90.00
_cell.angle_gamma   90.00
#
_symmetry.space_group_name_H-M   'P 1'
#
loop_
_entity.id
_entity.type
_entity.pdbx_description
1 polymer ?
#
loop_
_entity_poly.entity_id
_entity_poly.type
_entity_poly.pdbx_seq_one_letter_code
_entity_poly.pdbx_strand_id
1 'polypeptide(L)' 'MPPLQVGDPVPDVSFTGADRKEYKLTDFKGKQNVVVAFYARAFTGG' A
#
# COMPACT_ATOMS: atom_id res chain seq x y z
N MET A 1 -6.02 -16.15 0.07
CA MET A 1 -4.90 -15.50 0.78
C MET A 1 -5.36 -15.23 2.21
N PRO A 2 -4.63 -15.69 3.24
CA PRO A 2 -4.99 -15.42 4.62
C PRO A 2 -4.91 -13.91 4.94
N PRO A 3 -5.65 -13.42 5.95
CA PRO A 3 -5.48 -12.06 6.45
C PRO A 3 -4.04 -11.80 6.90
N LEU A 4 -3.53 -10.60 6.65
CA LEU A 4 -2.22 -10.17 7.13
C LEU A 4 -2.16 -10.15 8.66
N GLN A 5 -1.08 -10.66 9.22
CA GLN A 5 -0.77 -10.66 10.64
C GLN A 5 0.46 -9.81 10.94
N VAL A 6 0.62 -9.43 12.20
CA VAL A 6 1.81 -8.70 12.65
C VAL A 6 3.04 -9.59 12.48
N GLY A 7 4.08 -9.07 11.83
CA GLY A 7 5.32 -9.79 11.56
C GLY A 7 5.35 -10.49 10.20
N ASP A 8 4.22 -10.55 9.48
CA ASP A 8 4.21 -11.09 8.13
C ASP A 8 5.13 -10.28 7.20
N PRO A 9 5.79 -10.94 6.24
CA PRO A 9 6.51 -10.24 5.21
C PRO A 9 5.56 -9.36 4.40
N VAL A 10 6.07 -8.21 3.95
CA VAL A 10 5.31 -7.32 3.06
C VAL A 10 4.84 -8.11 1.83
N PRO A 11 3.55 -8.01 1.45
CA PRO A 11 3.04 -8.68 0.26
C PRO A 11 3.56 -8.00 -1.00
N ASP A 12 3.66 -8.76 -2.10
CA ASP A 12 4.01 -8.22 -3.41
C ASP A 12 2.78 -7.55 -4.04
N VAL A 13 2.62 -6.25 -3.78
CA VAL A 13 1.50 -5.45 -4.25
C VAL A 13 2.03 -4.20 -4.94
N SER A 14 1.52 -3.97 -6.15
CA SER A 14 1.71 -2.75 -6.94
C SER A 14 0.48 -1.85 -6.85
N PHE A 15 0.71 -0.54 -6.73
CA PHE A 15 -0.31 0.48 -6.88
C PHE A 15 0.06 1.46 -8.00
N THR A 16 -0.92 1.86 -8.80
CA THR A 16 -0.74 2.96 -9.76
C THR A 16 -1.11 4.27 -9.09
N GLY A 17 -0.15 5.19 -9.01
CA GLY A 17 -0.35 6.53 -8.48
C GLY A 17 -1.14 7.43 -9.44
N ALA A 18 -1.64 8.56 -8.93
CA ALA A 18 -2.26 9.59 -9.75
C ALA A 18 -1.31 10.18 -10.81
N ASP A 19 0.01 10.05 -10.58
CA ASP A 19 1.07 10.43 -11.52
C ASP A 19 1.36 9.36 -12.59
N ARG A 20 0.54 8.30 -12.66
CA ARG A 20 0.66 7.15 -13.55
C ARG A 20 1.93 6.32 -13.34
N LYS A 21 2.65 6.51 -12.23
CA LYS A 21 3.76 5.64 -11.87
C LYS A 21 3.27 4.42 -11.10
N GLU A 22 4.00 3.34 -11.25
CA GLU A 22 3.80 2.13 -10.45
C GLU A 22 4.66 2.24 -9.18
N TYR A 23 4.07 1.87 -8.05
CA TYR A 23 4.72 1.80 -6.75
C TYR A 23 4.54 0.40 -6.17
N LYS A 24 5.63 -0.33 -5.94
CA LYS A 24 5.58 -1.62 -5.25
C LYS A 24 5.89 -1.44 -3.78
N LEU A 25 5.11 -2.09 -2.90
CA LEU A 25 5.40 -2.02 -1.46
C LEU A 25 6.78 -2.57 -1.12
N THR A 26 7.26 -3.54 -1.89
CA THR A 26 8.59 -4.15 -1.78
C THR A 26 9.72 -3.15 -2.05
N ASP A 27 9.50 -2.11 -2.86
CA ASP A 27 10.52 -1.09 -3.18
C ASP A 27 10.97 -0.28 -1.97
N PHE A 28 10.11 -0.19 -0.95
CA PHE A 28 10.33 0.59 0.27
C PHE A 28 10.91 -0.22 1.43
N LYS A 29 10.96 -1.56 1.31
CA LYS A 29 11.45 -2.45 2.37
C LYS A 29 12.89 -2.09 2.73
N GLY A 30 13.12 -1.82 4.02
CA GLY A 30 14.45 -1.44 4.55
C GLY A 30 14.90 -0.02 4.22
N LYS A 31 14.09 0.77 3.51
CA LYS A 31 14.40 2.17 3.17
C LYS A 31 13.60 3.15 4.04
N GLN A 32 12.31 2.88 4.25
CA GLN A 32 11.43 3.70 5.08
C GLN A 32 10.21 2.93 5.56
N ASN A 33 9.56 3.45 6.60
CA ASN A 33 8.27 2.93 7.06
C ASN A 33 7.16 3.38 6.10
N VAL A 34 6.18 2.51 5.86
CA VAL A 34 5.06 2.76 4.93
C VAL A 34 3.74 2.44 5.64
N VAL A 35 2.75 3.31 5.48
CA VAL A 35 1.37 3.12 5.95
C VAL A 35 0.46 3.06 4.74
N VAL A 36 -0.38 2.03 4.67
CA VAL A 36 -1.41 1.88 3.63
C VAL A 36 -2.77 2.12 4.28
N ALA A 37 -3.52 3.08 3.75
CA ALA A 37 -4.87 3.41 4.21
C ALA A 37 -5.84 3.39 3.04
N PHE A 38 -7.01 2.78 3.26
CA PHE A 38 -8.10 2.73 2.28
C PHE A 38 -9.22 3.66 2.72
N TYR A 39 -9.85 4.34 1.77
CA TYR A 39 -11.06 5.13 1.99
C TYR A 39 -12.11 4.72 0.96
N ALA A 40 -13.39 4.76 1.33
CA ALA A 40 -14.46 4.12 0.56
C ALA A 40 -14.68 4.75 -0.83
N ARG A 41 -14.57 6.07 -0.94
CA ARG A 41 -14.81 6.79 -2.20
C ARG A 41 -14.13 8.15 -2.24
N ALA A 42 -13.57 8.49 -3.40
CA ALA A 42 -13.01 9.82 -3.66
C ALA A 42 -14.09 10.91 -3.67
N PHE A 43 -13.69 12.15 -3.36
CA PHE A 43 -14.55 13.34 -3.37
C PHE A 43 -15.81 13.23 -2.49
N THR A 44 -15.69 12.52 -1.37
CA THR A 44 -16.72 12.50 -0.33
C THR A 44 -16.22 13.31 0.87
N GLY A 45 -17.10 14.15 1.42
CA GLY A 45 -16.87 14.78 2.71
C GLY A 45 -17.22 13.76 3.76
N GLY A 46 -16.21 13.15 4.39
CA GLY A 46 -16.41 12.34 5.58
C GLY A 46 -17.00 13.15 6.73
#